data_AF-A0A358Y6Q0-F1
#
_entry.id   AF-A0A358Y6Q0-F1
#
_cell.length_a   1.000
_cell.length_b   1.000
_cell.length_c   1.000
_cell.angle_alpha   90.00
_cell.angle_beta   90.00
_cell.angle_gamma   90.00
#
_symmetry.space_group_name_H-M   'P 1'
#
loop_
_entity.id
_entity.type
_entity.pdbx_description
1 polymer ?
#
loop_
_entity_poly.entity_id
_entity_poly.type
_entity_poly.pdbx_seq_one_letter_code
_entity_poly.pdbx_strand_id
1 'polypeptide(L)'
;MSEEELNLLEDEFKAFLIVNNLFSEDWFNLNVENPAKAREVVELFSKTVFDQIISNSNYLILHSPKLIHLVKKENETLTAIWIKLKHCHVKDLSKITDEDWKAENIECYTGTKTTKNINLEWFELLELGYQKTNESNWHNYQKRIKEF
;
A
#
# COMPACT_ATOMS: atom_id res chain seq x y z
N MET A 1 -4.43 -6.14 -7.70
CA MET A 1 -5.28 -5.33 -8.58
C MET A 1 -5.46 -6.08 -9.87
N SER A 2 -6.55 -5.86 -10.62
CA SER A 2 -6.55 -6.28 -12.02
C SER A 2 -5.58 -5.38 -12.77
N GLU A 3 -4.86 -5.94 -13.73
CA GLU A 3 -3.90 -5.22 -14.58
C GLU A 3 -4.56 -4.01 -15.27
N GLU A 4 -5.86 -4.12 -15.57
CA GLU A 4 -6.70 -3.08 -16.15
C GLU A 4 -6.84 -1.83 -15.27
N GLU A 5 -6.98 -2.00 -13.95
CA GLU A 5 -7.15 -0.88 -13.01
C GLU A 5 -5.86 -0.09 -12.83
N LEU A 6 -4.72 -0.78 -12.87
CA LEU A 6 -3.40 -0.16 -12.79
C LEU A 6 -3.10 0.61 -14.07
N ASN A 7 -3.37 0.00 -15.24
CA ASN A 7 -3.19 0.66 -16.52
C ASN A 7 -4.09 1.90 -16.65
N LEU A 8 -5.36 1.81 -16.22
CA LEU A 8 -6.28 2.94 -16.25
C LEU A 8 -5.77 4.12 -15.40
N LEU A 9 -5.21 3.82 -14.23
CA LEU A 9 -4.68 4.83 -13.33
C LEU A 9 -3.39 5.46 -13.86
N GLU A 10 -2.52 4.69 -14.51
CA GLU A 10 -1.32 5.21 -15.18
C GLU A 10 -1.69 6.12 -16.36
N ASP A 11 -2.71 5.74 -17.14
CA ASP A 11 -3.22 6.55 -18.25
C ASP A 11 -3.85 7.86 -17.76
N GLU A 12 -4.68 7.80 -16.72
CA GLU A 12 -5.26 8.97 -16.05
C GLU A 12 -4.18 9.88 -15.45
N PHE A 13 -3.11 9.31 -14.88
CA PHE A 13 -1.98 10.08 -14.36
C PHE A 13 -1.25 10.84 -15.47
N LYS A 14 -0.96 10.17 -16.60
CA LYS A 14 -0.35 10.82 -17.77
C LYS A 14 -1.26 11.91 -18.33
N ALA A 15 -2.57 11.65 -18.45
CA ALA A 15 -3.54 12.64 -18.91
C ALA A 15 -3.60 13.86 -17.98
N PHE A 16 -3.59 13.64 -16.65
CA PHE A 16 -3.56 14.71 -15.67
C PHE A 16 -2.29 15.56 -15.78
N LEU A 17 -1.13 14.91 -15.94
CA LEU A 17 0.15 15.59 -16.15
C LEU A 17 0.13 16.46 -17.42
N ILE A 18 -0.43 15.95 -18.53
CA ILE A 18 -0.59 16.70 -19.79
C ILE A 18 -1.51 17.91 -19.60
N VAL A 19 -2.67 17.76 -18.94
CA VAL A 19 -3.62 18.84 -18.68
C VAL A 19 -3.00 19.94 -17.81
N ASN A 20 -2.15 19.56 -16.86
CA ASN A 20 -1.40 20.50 -16.02
C ASN A 20 -0.11 21.02 -16.68
N ASN A 21 0.11 20.69 -17.95
CA ASN A 21 1.26 21.11 -18.75
C ASN A 21 2.62 20.65 -18.17
N LEU A 22 2.60 19.53 -17.45
CA LEU A 22 3.75 18.87 -16.82
C LEU A 22 4.08 17.59 -17.61
N PHE A 23 4.62 17.73 -18.81
CA PHE A 23 5.05 16.58 -19.60
C PHE A 23 6.23 15.86 -18.92
N SER A 24 6.49 14.59 -19.26
CA SER A 24 7.37 13.68 -18.49
C SER A 24 8.75 14.26 -18.08
N GLU A 25 9.37 15.07 -18.94
CA GLU A 25 10.66 15.73 -18.68
C GLU A 25 10.53 16.89 -17.67
N ASP A 26 9.44 17.65 -17.76
CA ASP A 26 9.06 18.72 -16.84
C ASP A 26 8.69 18.18 -15.46
N TRP A 27 7.99 17.05 -15.40
CA TRP A 27 7.69 16.36 -14.14
C TRP A 27 8.95 15.89 -13.44
N PHE A 28 9.89 15.28 -14.17
CA PHE A 28 11.15 14.82 -13.60
C PHE A 28 11.98 15.98 -13.05
N ASN A 29 12.09 17.08 -13.80
CA ASN A 29 12.76 18.30 -13.36
C ASN A 29 12.05 18.94 -12.16
N LEU A 30 10.71 19.02 -12.17
CA LEU A 30 9.93 19.54 -11.05
C LEU A 30 10.16 18.74 -9.77
N ASN A 31 10.24 17.41 -9.87
CA ASN A 31 10.44 16.55 -8.70
C ASN A 31 11.85 16.68 -8.10
N VAL A 32 12.84 17.05 -8.93
CA VAL A 32 14.23 17.28 -8.50
C VAL A 32 14.44 18.71 -8.00
N GLU A 33 13.96 19.72 -8.74
CA GLU A 33 14.17 21.14 -8.43
C GLU A 33 13.22 21.65 -7.34
N ASN A 34 11.98 21.17 -7.32
CA ASN A 34 10.97 21.62 -6.36
C ASN A 34 10.05 20.48 -5.89
N PRO A 35 10.56 19.57 -5.05
CA PRO A 35 9.78 18.43 -4.54
C PRO A 35 8.54 18.84 -3.74
N ALA A 36 8.49 20.07 -3.21
CA ALA A 36 7.30 20.59 -2.54
C ALA A 36 6.14 20.79 -3.52
N LYS A 37 6.42 21.39 -4.68
CA LYS A 37 5.42 21.62 -5.73
C LYS A 37 5.02 20.32 -6.44
N ALA A 38 5.97 19.39 -6.61
CA ALA A 38 5.67 18.04 -7.10
C ALA A 38 4.67 17.31 -6.18
N ARG A 39 4.83 17.43 -4.85
CA ARG A 39 3.85 16.91 -3.90
C ARG A 39 2.46 17.53 -4.04
N GLU A 40 2.36 18.82 -4.31
CA GLU A 40 1.06 19.48 -4.51
C GLU A 40 0.33 18.97 -5.76
N VAL A 41 1.05 18.77 -6.87
CA VAL A 41 0.51 18.20 -8.11
C VAL A 41 -0.01 16.79 -7.88
N VAL A 42 0.76 15.99 -7.15
CA VAL A 42 0.37 14.62 -6.82
C VAL A 42 -0.80 14.59 -5.84
N GLU A 43 -0.84 15.48 -4.84
CA GLU A 43 -1.99 15.63 -3.96
C GLU A 43 -3.26 15.99 -4.74
N LEU A 44 -3.14 16.89 -5.73
CA LEU A 44 -4.26 17.32 -6.57
C LEU A 44 -4.76 16.16 -7.44
N PHE A 45 -3.86 15.46 -8.13
CA PHE A 45 -4.20 14.24 -8.88
C PHE A 45 -4.92 13.23 -7.99
N SER A 46 -4.37 13.05 -6.79
CA SER A 46 -4.84 12.11 -5.79
C SER A 46 -6.12 12.54 -5.07
N LYS A 47 -6.64 13.74 -5.33
CA LYS A 47 -8.01 14.15 -4.98
C LYS A 47 -8.98 13.92 -6.13
N THR A 48 -8.53 14.08 -7.37
CA THR A 48 -9.40 14.02 -8.56
C THR A 48 -9.67 12.58 -9.02
N VAL A 49 -8.64 11.74 -9.08
CA VAL A 49 -8.72 10.40 -9.70
C VAL A 49 -9.00 9.29 -8.67
N PHE A 50 -8.66 9.54 -7.42
CA PHE A 50 -8.78 8.55 -6.34
C PHE A 50 -10.22 8.19 -6.00
N ASP A 51 -11.12 9.17 -6.04
CA ASP A 51 -12.56 8.96 -5.83
C ASP A 51 -13.18 8.10 -6.94
N GLN A 52 -12.61 8.14 -8.16
CA GLN A 52 -13.11 7.36 -9.29
C GLN A 52 -12.57 5.91 -9.33
N ILE A 53 -11.30 5.68 -8.95
CA ILE A 53 -10.63 4.37 -9.13
C ILE A 53 -10.51 3.56 -7.81
N ILE A 54 -10.35 4.21 -6.65
CA ILE A 54 -9.97 3.53 -5.39
C ILE A 54 -11.12 3.43 -4.37
N SER A 55 -12.31 3.91 -4.70
CA SER A 55 -13.48 3.97 -3.81
C SER A 55 -13.98 2.62 -3.24
N ASN A 56 -13.37 1.48 -3.57
CA ASN A 56 -13.81 0.15 -3.15
C ASN A 56 -12.84 -0.66 -2.25
N SER A 57 -11.68 -0.14 -1.82
CA SER A 57 -10.84 -0.91 -0.87
C SER A 57 -10.02 -0.06 0.11
N ASN A 58 -10.31 -0.20 1.41
CA ASN A 58 -9.58 0.43 2.52
C ASN A 58 -8.45 -0.44 3.10
N TYR A 59 -8.21 -1.62 2.51
CA TYR A 59 -7.24 -2.59 3.02
C TYR A 59 -6.35 -3.13 1.89
N LEU A 60 -5.05 -3.17 2.14
CA LEU A 60 -4.03 -3.75 1.27
C LEU A 60 -3.25 -4.83 2.00
N ILE A 61 -2.79 -5.82 1.25
CA ILE A 61 -1.90 -6.87 1.72
C ILE A 61 -0.81 -7.13 0.68
N LEU A 62 0.41 -7.26 1.15
CA LEU A 62 1.54 -7.77 0.38
C LEU A 62 1.94 -9.13 0.95
N HIS A 63 1.86 -10.14 0.11
CA HIS A 63 2.39 -11.47 0.41
C HIS A 63 3.79 -11.58 -0.16
N SER A 64 4.79 -11.67 0.73
CA SER A 64 6.14 -12.08 0.39
C SER A 64 6.46 -13.40 1.11
N PRO A 65 7.37 -14.22 0.57
CA PRO A 65 7.68 -15.54 1.15
C PRO A 65 8.17 -15.47 2.61
N LYS A 66 8.77 -14.34 3.02
CA LYS A 66 9.33 -14.11 4.37
C LYS A 66 8.67 -12.97 5.14
N LEU A 67 7.74 -12.25 4.51
CA LEU A 67 7.08 -11.08 5.08
C LEU A 67 5.63 -11.03 4.60
N ILE A 68 4.68 -10.90 5.51
CA ILE A 68 3.34 -10.41 5.18
C ILE A 68 3.25 -8.98 5.69
N HIS A 69 2.86 -8.07 4.81
CA HIS A 69 2.66 -6.68 5.19
C HIS A 69 1.23 -6.28 4.88
N LEU A 70 0.46 -5.99 5.90
CA LEU A 70 -0.90 -5.47 5.77
C LEU A 70 -0.90 -3.98 6.01
N VAL A 71 -1.65 -3.24 5.21
CA VAL A 71 -1.87 -1.80 5.41
C VAL A 71 -3.36 -1.52 5.38
N LYS A 72 -3.82 -0.77 6.38
CA LYS A 72 -5.17 -0.26 6.50
C LYS A 72 -5.14 1.26 6.36
N LYS A 73 -6.03 1.79 5.54
CA LYS A 73 -6.31 3.21 5.43
C LYS A 73 -7.48 3.57 6.35
N GLU A 74 -7.29 4.59 7.18
CA GLU A 74 -8.34 5.15 8.04
C GLU A 74 -8.22 6.67 8.09
N ASN A 75 -9.10 7.36 7.35
CA ASN A 75 -9.09 8.83 7.18
C ASN A 75 -7.72 9.36 6.75
N GLU A 76 -6.97 9.98 7.68
CA GLU A 76 -5.64 10.56 7.47
C GLU A 76 -4.50 9.71 8.07
N THR A 77 -4.82 8.48 8.49
CA THR A 77 -3.89 7.57 9.15
C THR A 77 -3.76 6.26 8.39
N LEU A 78 -2.52 5.83 8.19
CA LEU A 78 -2.16 4.52 7.69
C LEU A 78 -1.73 3.66 8.86
N THR A 79 -2.39 2.53 9.06
CA THR A 79 -1.97 1.51 10.02
C THR A 79 -1.37 0.34 9.26
N ALA A 80 -0.14 0.01 9.56
CA ALA A 80 0.60 -1.08 8.95
C ALA A 80 0.91 -2.18 9.98
N ILE A 81 0.84 -3.43 9.52
CA ILE A 81 1.21 -4.63 10.29
C ILE A 81 2.22 -5.40 9.45
N TRP A 82 3.43 -5.56 9.96
CA TRP A 82 4.48 -6.41 9.39
C TRP A 82 4.56 -7.70 10.18
N ILE A 83 4.48 -8.83 9.49
CA ILE A 83 4.63 -10.17 10.03
C ILE A 83 5.85 -10.79 9.34
N LYS A 84 6.96 -10.89 10.06
CA LYS A 84 8.24 -11.43 9.57
C LYS A 84 8.50 -12.79 10.18
N LEU A 85 9.11 -13.70 9.43
CA LEU A 85 9.59 -14.97 9.96
C LEU A 85 11.00 -14.81 10.59
N LYS A 86 11.13 -15.11 11.88
CA LYS A 86 12.40 -15.38 12.58
C LYS A 86 12.90 -16.77 12.17
N HIS A 87 13.47 -16.86 10.99
CA HIS A 87 14.39 -17.92 10.56
C HIS A 87 14.04 -19.37 10.99
N CYS A 88 13.24 -20.09 10.21
CA CYS A 88 13.24 -21.56 10.25
C CYS A 88 12.79 -22.13 8.89
N HIS A 89 13.00 -23.42 8.67
CA HIS A 89 12.88 -24.24 7.44
C HIS A 89 11.61 -24.11 6.56
N VAL A 90 10.71 -23.18 6.88
CA VAL A 90 9.45 -22.91 6.18
C VAL A 90 9.72 -22.03 4.96
N LYS A 91 9.44 -22.56 3.76
CA LYS A 91 9.75 -21.88 2.49
C LYS A 91 8.80 -20.72 2.15
N ASP A 92 7.59 -20.70 2.71
CA ASP A 92 6.55 -19.73 2.33
C ASP A 92 5.58 -19.37 3.47
N LEU A 93 5.52 -18.08 3.83
CA LEU A 93 4.51 -17.51 4.75
C LEU A 93 3.06 -17.71 4.27
N SER A 94 2.85 -17.80 2.96
CA SER A 94 1.51 -17.99 2.36
C SER A 94 0.94 -19.40 2.56
N LYS A 95 1.73 -20.34 3.10
CA LYS A 95 1.32 -21.75 3.34
C LYS A 95 1.48 -22.17 4.81
N ILE A 96 1.63 -21.21 5.73
CA ILE A 96 1.85 -21.56 7.13
C ILE A 96 0.59 -22.19 7.73
N THR A 97 0.79 -23.25 8.49
CA THR A 97 -0.28 -23.93 9.24
C THR A 97 -0.42 -23.24 10.60
N ASP A 98 -1.59 -23.30 11.25
CA ASP A 98 -1.81 -22.70 12.58
C ASP A 98 -0.78 -23.16 13.65
N GLU A 99 -0.13 -24.30 13.44
CA GLU A 99 0.95 -24.83 14.28
C GLU A 99 2.27 -24.04 14.16
N ASP A 100 2.62 -23.54 12.97
CA ASP A 100 3.82 -22.73 12.74
C ASP A 100 3.73 -21.37 13.44
N TRP A 101 2.50 -20.85 13.59
CA TRP A 101 2.26 -19.58 14.27
C TRP A 101 2.66 -19.68 15.74
N LYS A 102 2.35 -20.81 16.40
CA LYS A 102 2.63 -21.06 17.83
C LYS A 102 4.11 -21.27 18.15
N ALA A 103 4.96 -21.54 17.17
CA ALA A 103 6.34 -21.96 17.40
C ALA A 103 7.35 -20.81 17.64
N GLU A 104 6.93 -19.61 18.08
CA GLU A 104 7.79 -18.43 18.31
C GLU A 104 8.64 -17.97 17.08
N ASN A 105 8.37 -18.53 15.90
CA ASN A 105 9.13 -18.26 14.67
C ASN A 105 8.69 -16.97 13.94
N ILE A 106 7.82 -16.16 14.53
CA ILE A 106 7.19 -15.00 13.88
C ILE A 106 7.38 -13.74 14.71
N GLU A 107 7.91 -12.69 14.07
CA GLU A 107 7.96 -11.33 14.58
C GLU A 107 6.85 -10.48 13.99
N CYS A 108 6.03 -9.91 14.87
CA CYS A 108 4.98 -8.98 14.49
C CYS A 108 5.39 -7.57 14.89
N TYR A 109 5.35 -6.65 13.93
CA TYR A 109 5.51 -5.22 14.16
C TYR A 109 4.26 -4.51 13.70
N THR A 110 3.81 -3.53 14.47
CA THR A 110 2.74 -2.64 14.07
C THR A 110 3.27 -1.22 14.04
N GLY A 111 2.80 -0.43 13.09
CA GLY A 111 3.21 0.94 12.93
C GLY A 111 2.08 1.76 12.39
N THR A 112 1.94 2.97 12.92
CA THR A 112 0.98 3.93 12.46
C THR A 112 1.73 5.13 11.89
N LYS A 113 1.28 5.59 10.73
CA LYS A 113 1.83 6.76 10.05
C LYS A 113 0.69 7.71 9.73
N THR A 114 0.75 8.90 10.30
CA THR A 114 -0.09 10.03 9.89
C THR A 114 0.53 10.68 8.66
N THR A 115 -0.24 10.81 7.60
CA THR A 115 0.23 11.45 6.37
C THR A 115 -0.81 12.42 5.86
N LYS A 116 -0.35 13.57 5.37
CA LYS A 116 -1.22 14.56 4.70
C LYS A 116 -1.73 14.04 3.36
N ASN A 117 -0.98 13.12 2.74
CA ASN A 117 -1.28 12.55 1.42
C ASN A 117 -1.39 11.03 1.51
N ILE A 118 -2.43 10.56 2.17
CA ILE A 118 -2.70 9.13 2.34
C ILE A 118 -2.93 8.40 1.02
N ASN A 119 -3.53 9.12 0.08
CA ASN A 119 -3.88 8.57 -1.21
C ASN A 119 -2.63 8.32 -2.07
N LEU A 120 -1.65 9.24 -2.06
CA LEU A 120 -0.35 9.02 -2.73
C LEU A 120 0.35 7.78 -2.18
N GLU A 121 0.52 7.69 -0.87
CA GLU A 121 1.20 6.54 -0.25
C GLU A 121 0.44 5.23 -0.55
N TRP A 122 -0.89 5.28 -0.60
CA TRP A 122 -1.70 4.13 -0.97
C TRP A 122 -1.50 3.70 -2.42
N PHE A 123 -1.30 4.65 -3.34
CA PHE A 123 -0.92 4.37 -4.72
C PHE A 123 0.50 3.80 -4.82
N GLU A 124 1.48 4.38 -4.12
CA GLU A 124 2.85 3.84 -4.08
C GLU A 124 2.87 2.39 -3.57
N LEU A 125 2.07 2.07 -2.54
CA LEU A 125 1.89 0.70 -2.06
C LEU A 125 1.30 -0.20 -3.15
N LEU A 126 0.34 0.28 -3.93
CA LEU A 126 -0.22 -0.49 -5.05
C LEU A 126 0.82 -0.79 -6.13
N GLU A 127 1.67 0.18 -6.49
CA GLU A 127 2.78 -0.01 -7.43
C GLU A 127 3.83 -1.00 -6.91
N LEU A 128 4.08 -1.04 -5.60
CA LEU A 128 4.95 -2.01 -4.96
C LEU A 128 4.40 -3.45 -4.97
N GLY A 129 3.22 -3.68 -5.56
CA GLY A 129 2.63 -5.01 -5.76
C GLY A 129 1.63 -5.43 -4.68
N TYR A 130 1.12 -4.49 -3.89
CA TYR A 130 0.13 -4.79 -2.85
C TYR A 130 -1.21 -5.14 -3.50
N GLN A 131 -1.91 -6.10 -2.90
CA GLN A 131 -3.20 -6.58 -3.35
C GLN A 131 -4.31 -6.05 -2.45
N LYS A 132 -5.46 -5.72 -3.04
CA LYS A 132 -6.67 -5.34 -2.32
C LYS A 132 -7.12 -6.52 -1.46
N THR A 133 -7.36 -6.30 -0.17
CA THR A 133 -7.89 -7.31 0.76
C THR A 133 -9.16 -6.79 1.44
N ASN A 134 -9.82 -7.67 2.17
CA ASN A 134 -11.03 -7.35 2.92
C ASN A 134 -10.73 -7.18 4.41
N GLU A 135 -11.64 -6.49 5.10
CA GLU A 135 -11.60 -6.29 6.55
C GLU A 135 -11.52 -7.61 7.33
N SER A 136 -12.23 -8.67 6.88
CA SER A 136 -12.22 -9.98 7.54
C SER A 136 -10.81 -10.57 7.63
N ASN A 137 -9.99 -10.40 6.58
CA ASN A 137 -8.60 -10.83 6.61
C ASN A 137 -7.80 -10.02 7.62
N TRP A 138 -7.94 -8.69 7.61
CA TRP A 138 -7.28 -7.83 8.60
C TRP A 138 -7.61 -8.26 10.03
N HIS A 139 -8.90 -8.47 10.33
CA HIS A 139 -9.35 -8.88 11.65
C HIS A 139 -8.79 -10.25 12.07
N ASN A 140 -8.71 -11.20 11.13
CA ASN A 140 -8.09 -12.51 11.38
C ASN A 140 -6.61 -12.39 11.77
N TYR A 141 -5.82 -11.61 11.03
CA TYR A 141 -4.42 -11.35 11.37
C TYR A 141 -4.27 -10.61 12.70
N GLN A 142 -5.09 -9.58 12.92
CA GLN A 142 -5.07 -8.81 14.16
C GLN A 142 -5.44 -9.66 15.39
N LYS A 143 -6.42 -10.57 15.25
CA LYS A 143 -6.81 -11.49 16.31
C LYS A 143 -5.68 -12.47 16.61
N ARG A 144 -5.08 -13.07 15.56
CA ARG A 144 -3.93 -13.96 15.71
C ARG A 144 -2.76 -13.29 16.42
N ILE A 145 -2.50 -12.00 16.18
CA ILE A 145 -1.44 -11.25 16.87
C ILE A 145 -1.78 -10.99 18.35
N LYS A 146 -3.05 -10.76 18.71
CA LYS A 146 -3.48 -10.53 20.10
C LYS A 146 -3.55 -11.79 20.96
N GLU A 147 -3.57 -12.97 20.33
CA GLU A 147 -3.51 -14.26 21.03
C GLU A 147 -2.07 -14.71 21.33
N PHE A 148 -1.06 -13.89 20.97
CA PHE A 148 0.34 -13.94 21.45
C PHE A 148 0.55 -12.96 22.60
#